data_AF-A0A5C6F8B1-F1
#
_entry.id   AF-A0A5C6F8B1-F1
#
_cell.length_a   1.000
_cell.length_b   1.000
_cell.length_c   1.000
_cell.angle_alpha   90.00
_cell.angle_beta   90.00
_cell.angle_gamma   90.00
#
_symmetry.space_group_name_H-M   'P 1'
#
loop_
_entity.id
_entity.type
_entity.pdbx_description
1 polymer ?
#
loop_
_entity_poly.entity_id
_entity_poly.type
_entity_poly.pdbx_seq_one_letter_code
_entity_poly.pdbx_strand_id
1 'polypeptide(L)'
;MNVFCKRWSSLAAIVVSVCGVFGCSKSTEVPLAFEPNLVHTMKYQIQKDVSMDQASHDAFWLATTMFGTPMDPKLPSLVAEDEDLASLVSIENLTRASGPATAEGRGLFQKHCVVCHGVSGDGRGPTGAIQMPYPRDYRMGVFKFKSTPRGVKPTKNDLAKLIRNGIGGTAMVKIPELTDDDIDALVDYVIYLSWRGELERQAIDGAMFDGIIEDGGRIINTEFADKIRSDESLKKSMEEAADVDEESLSEDVKAQLALYEQYEDDWGYAEEYVADIADAWLEADDEVLEVPEPPPGLPLAENYQDVVNFSHGDQAAAFKASVERGQQLFVGKLAACNKCHGDNGLGNGQTTDYDDWTKDWTTRVGLKPEDRAALIPMMARGAFEPRNALPRNFAEGTFRGGASSEELFRRITQGIDGTPMPAVTFVDGEFEQEDVWNLINFIRTLQTPESAAM
;
A
#
# COMPACT_ATOMS: atom_id res chain seq x y z
N MET A 1 -28.11 -30.03 90.96
CA MET A 1 -27.47 -29.01 91.82
C MET A 1 -27.29 -27.74 91.00
N ASN A 2 -27.98 -26.67 91.40
CA ASN A 2 -27.68 -25.21 91.30
C ASN A 2 -26.97 -24.66 90.05
N VAL A 3 -27.28 -23.51 89.44
CA VAL A 3 -28.13 -22.35 89.76
C VAL A 3 -28.24 -21.49 88.46
N PHE A 4 -29.30 -20.68 88.41
CA PHE A 4 -29.58 -19.53 87.55
C PHE A 4 -28.40 -18.65 87.05
N CYS A 5 -28.61 -18.03 85.88
CA CYS A 5 -28.58 -16.56 85.61
C CYS A 5 -27.59 -15.98 84.55
N LYS A 6 -28.19 -15.13 83.68
CA LYS A 6 -27.69 -13.87 83.06
C LYS A 6 -26.77 -13.86 81.81
N ARG A 7 -27.43 -13.69 80.64
CA ARG A 7 -27.45 -12.47 79.77
C ARG A 7 -26.23 -11.53 79.76
N TRP A 8 -25.63 -11.30 78.57
CA TRP A 8 -25.27 -10.00 77.93
C TRP A 8 -24.54 -10.26 76.60
N SER A 9 -25.11 -9.90 75.44
CA SER A 9 -24.93 -8.64 74.71
C SER A 9 -23.52 -8.46 74.11
N SER A 10 -23.41 -8.55 72.78
CA SER A 10 -22.90 -7.47 71.90
C SER A 10 -22.18 -7.98 70.64
N LEU A 11 -22.47 -7.27 69.53
CA LEU A 11 -21.67 -7.06 68.32
C LEU A 11 -21.66 -8.17 67.25
N ALA A 12 -22.65 -8.05 66.36
CA ALA A 12 -22.53 -8.48 64.97
C ALA A 12 -21.42 -7.67 64.28
N ALA A 13 -20.31 -8.33 63.95
CA ALA A 13 -19.32 -7.81 63.02
C ALA A 13 -19.80 -8.13 61.59
N ILE A 14 -20.44 -7.17 60.94
CA ILE A 14 -20.65 -7.18 59.50
C ILE A 14 -19.26 -6.97 58.87
N VAL A 15 -18.65 -8.06 58.39
CA VAL A 15 -17.50 -7.98 57.50
C VAL A 15 -18.02 -7.51 56.14
N VAL A 16 -18.04 -6.19 55.93
CA VAL A 16 -18.17 -5.61 54.60
C VAL A 16 -16.88 -5.97 53.87
N SER A 17 -16.92 -7.05 53.07
CA SER A 17 -15.91 -7.28 52.04
C SER A 17 -16.02 -6.14 51.04
N VAL A 18 -15.20 -5.11 51.23
CA VAL A 18 -14.89 -4.14 50.19
C VAL A 18 -14.20 -4.93 49.09
N CYS A 19 -14.98 -5.38 48.10
CA CYS A 19 -14.45 -5.81 46.82
C CYS A 19 -13.78 -4.57 46.21
N GLY A 20 -12.48 -4.42 46.46
CA GLY A 20 -11.66 -3.47 45.73
C GLY A 20 -11.80 -3.79 44.26
N VAL A 21 -12.46 -2.90 43.54
CA VAL A 21 -12.41 -2.85 42.08
C VAL A 21 -10.97 -2.44 41.75
N PHE A 22 -10.05 -3.40 41.75
CA PHE A 22 -8.81 -3.26 41.02
C PHE A 22 -9.19 -3.31 39.54
N GLY A 23 -9.62 -2.16 39.02
CA GLY A 23 -9.71 -1.94 37.60
C GLY A 23 -8.34 -2.29 37.02
N CYS A 24 -8.30 -3.29 36.15
CA CYS A 24 -7.13 -3.56 35.33
C CYS A 24 -6.99 -2.44 34.29
N SER A 25 -6.70 -1.21 34.73
CA SER A 25 -6.24 -0.15 33.84
C SER A 25 -4.73 -0.29 33.68
N LYS A 26 -4.28 -1.39 33.07
CA LYS A 26 -3.10 -1.25 32.22
C LYS A 26 -3.65 -0.66 30.94
N SER A 27 -3.47 0.66 30.76
CA SER A 27 -3.36 1.19 29.41
C SER A 27 -2.15 0.47 28.80
N THR A 28 -2.39 -0.69 28.22
CA THR A 28 -1.47 -1.26 27.24
C THR A 28 -1.60 -0.36 26.02
N GLU A 29 -1.00 0.83 26.10
CA GLU A 29 -0.66 1.57 24.90
C GLU A 29 0.25 0.62 24.12
N VAL A 30 -0.29 0.04 23.06
CA VAL A 30 0.49 -0.75 22.11
C VAL A 30 1.58 0.20 21.64
N PRO A 31 2.87 -0.14 21.82
CA PRO A 31 3.95 0.74 21.42
C PRO A 31 3.80 1.04 19.92
N LEU A 32 3.98 2.31 19.54
CA LEU A 32 3.94 2.70 18.14
C LEU A 32 5.14 2.09 17.42
N ALA A 33 4.92 0.96 16.76
CA ALA A 33 5.95 0.15 16.11
C ALA A 33 5.48 -0.29 14.73
N PHE A 34 6.43 -0.41 13.81
CA PHE A 34 6.19 -1.14 12.57
C PHE A 34 6.06 -2.64 12.87
N GLU A 35 5.33 -3.33 12.00
CA GLU A 35 5.14 -4.77 12.06
C GLU A 35 5.81 -5.44 10.86
N PRO A 36 6.42 -6.62 11.05
CA PRO A 36 6.97 -7.39 9.94
C PRO A 36 5.89 -7.84 8.97
N ASN A 37 6.27 -8.03 7.70
CA ASN A 37 5.37 -8.50 6.65
C ASN A 37 5.14 -10.02 6.70
N LEU A 38 4.49 -10.48 7.78
CA LEU A 38 4.26 -11.90 8.06
C LEU A 38 3.40 -12.60 7.00
N VAL A 39 2.55 -11.89 6.28
CA VAL A 39 1.76 -12.46 5.17
C VAL A 39 2.67 -12.81 4.00
N HIS A 40 3.62 -11.93 3.67
CA HIS A 40 4.56 -12.14 2.58
C HIS A 40 5.51 -13.30 2.87
N THR A 41 6.01 -13.45 4.09
CA THR A 41 6.85 -14.60 4.45
C THR A 41 6.06 -15.90 4.51
N MET A 42 4.84 -15.88 5.06
CA MET A 42 4.01 -17.07 5.17
C MET A 42 3.64 -17.66 3.80
N LYS A 43 3.54 -16.84 2.76
CA LYS A 43 3.29 -17.32 1.38
C LYS A 43 4.38 -18.27 0.91
N TYR A 44 5.65 -17.95 1.18
CA TYR A 44 6.77 -18.83 0.83
C TYR A 44 6.87 -20.02 1.76
N GLN A 45 6.62 -19.85 3.06
CA GLN A 45 6.59 -20.97 4.00
C GLN A 45 5.58 -22.05 3.58
N ILE A 46 4.38 -21.66 3.14
CA ILE A 46 3.38 -22.61 2.63
C ILE A 46 3.82 -23.20 1.28
N GLN A 47 4.34 -22.39 0.37
CA GLN A 47 4.67 -22.83 -0.98
C GLN A 47 5.89 -23.76 -1.04
N LYS A 48 6.89 -23.52 -0.17
CA LYS A 48 8.19 -24.19 -0.19
C LYS A 48 8.41 -25.15 0.99
N ASP A 49 7.52 -25.15 1.98
CA ASP A 49 7.64 -25.98 3.20
C ASP A 49 8.95 -25.73 3.97
N VAL A 50 9.41 -24.47 3.97
CA VAL A 50 10.60 -24.00 4.72
C VAL A 50 10.19 -22.96 5.77
N SER A 51 10.89 -22.93 6.91
CA SER A 51 10.64 -21.90 7.93
C SER A 51 11.09 -20.54 7.42
N MET A 52 10.21 -19.55 7.50
CA MET A 52 10.52 -18.17 7.10
C MET A 52 10.71 -17.22 8.30
N ASP A 53 10.75 -17.75 9.52
CA ASP A 53 10.86 -16.92 10.73
C ASP A 53 12.18 -16.12 10.75
N GLN A 54 13.31 -16.74 10.38
CA GLN A 54 14.60 -16.06 10.33
C GLN A 54 14.65 -15.02 9.21
N ALA A 55 14.19 -15.37 8.00
CA ALA A 55 14.09 -14.42 6.89
C ALA A 55 13.18 -13.23 7.23
N SER A 56 12.07 -13.47 7.92
CA SER A 56 11.19 -12.41 8.41
C SER A 56 11.89 -11.50 9.41
N HIS A 57 12.70 -12.07 10.31
CA HIS A 57 13.45 -11.31 11.29
C HIS A 57 14.55 -10.46 10.62
N ASP A 58 15.33 -11.07 9.74
CA ASP A 58 16.44 -10.44 9.02
C ASP A 58 15.94 -9.28 8.14
N ALA A 59 14.91 -9.50 7.32
CA ALA A 59 14.34 -8.47 6.45
C ALA A 59 13.70 -7.31 7.25
N PHE A 60 13.02 -7.62 8.35
CA PHE A 60 12.44 -6.59 9.21
C PHE A 60 13.51 -5.79 9.96
N TRP A 61 14.58 -6.46 10.42
CA TRP A 61 15.75 -5.80 11.00
C TRP A 61 16.38 -4.86 9.97
N LEU A 62 16.62 -5.33 8.75
CA LEU A 62 17.20 -4.55 7.66
C LEU A 62 16.39 -3.27 7.38
N ALA A 63 15.08 -3.43 7.14
CA ALA A 63 14.18 -2.31 6.89
C ALA A 63 14.10 -1.34 8.08
N THR A 64 14.17 -1.83 9.33
CA THR A 64 14.15 -0.99 10.53
C THR A 64 15.49 -0.27 10.75
N THR A 65 16.60 -0.91 10.44
CA THR A 65 17.94 -0.31 10.56
C THR A 65 18.13 0.80 9.55
N MET A 66 17.68 0.59 8.30
CA MET A 66 17.78 1.55 7.21
C MET A 66 16.80 2.71 7.33
N PHE A 67 15.52 2.42 7.61
CA PHE A 67 14.45 3.44 7.60
C PHE A 67 14.03 3.90 8.99
N GLY A 68 14.50 3.26 10.07
CA GLY A 68 14.14 3.65 11.43
C GLY A 68 12.75 3.16 11.86
N THR A 69 12.12 3.93 12.75
CA THR A 69 10.89 3.54 13.45
C THR A 69 9.78 4.57 13.21
N PRO A 70 8.51 4.27 13.55
CA PRO A 70 7.44 5.27 13.43
C PRO A 70 7.63 6.49 14.34
N MET A 71 8.52 6.42 15.33
CA MET A 71 8.86 7.52 16.24
C MET A 71 10.06 8.33 15.76
N ASP A 72 10.98 7.67 15.07
CA ASP A 72 12.28 8.17 14.64
C ASP A 72 12.55 7.64 13.22
N PRO A 73 11.91 8.22 12.20
CA PRO A 73 12.12 7.81 10.81
C PRO A 73 13.51 8.27 10.34
N LYS A 74 14.11 7.48 9.47
CA LYS A 74 15.43 7.69 8.88
C LYS A 74 15.35 7.47 7.38
N LEU A 75 16.30 8.07 6.67
CA LEU A 75 16.58 7.74 5.28
C LEU A 75 17.97 7.11 5.22
N PRO A 76 18.17 6.04 4.42
CA PRO A 76 19.49 5.49 4.15
C PRO A 76 20.44 6.56 3.59
N SER A 77 21.73 6.47 3.90
CA SER A 77 22.76 7.43 3.46
C SER A 77 22.75 7.60 1.94
N LEU A 78 22.67 6.50 1.18
CA LEU A 78 22.56 6.52 -0.28
C LEU A 78 21.48 7.49 -0.79
N VAL A 79 20.30 7.47 -0.16
CA VAL A 79 19.15 8.31 -0.54
C VAL A 79 19.32 9.74 -0.03
N ALA A 80 19.90 9.90 1.16
CA ALA A 80 20.06 11.20 1.80
C ALA A 80 21.22 12.03 1.22
N GLU A 81 22.22 11.37 0.61
CA GLU A 81 23.41 11.99 0.04
C GLU A 81 23.26 12.31 -1.46
N ASP A 82 22.33 11.65 -2.15
CA ASP A 82 21.96 11.96 -3.53
C ASP A 82 20.99 13.16 -3.58
N GLU A 83 21.34 14.22 -4.32
CA GLU A 83 20.57 15.46 -4.35
C GLU A 83 19.17 15.27 -4.97
N ASP A 84 19.03 14.38 -5.96
CA ASP A 84 17.78 14.14 -6.66
C ASP A 84 16.85 13.28 -5.80
N LEU A 85 17.36 12.21 -5.19
CA LEU A 85 16.58 11.36 -4.28
C LEU A 85 16.20 12.09 -2.97
N ALA A 86 17.09 12.93 -2.43
CA ALA A 86 16.80 13.75 -1.26
C ALA A 86 15.69 14.78 -1.53
N SER A 87 15.46 15.16 -2.79
CA SER A 87 14.36 16.04 -3.18
C SER A 87 12.99 15.36 -3.15
N LEU A 88 12.95 14.02 -3.30
CA LEU A 88 11.73 13.25 -3.37
C LEU A 88 11.06 13.09 -1.99
N VAL A 89 11.85 12.79 -0.95
CA VAL A 89 11.37 12.60 0.43
C VAL A 89 12.21 13.42 1.41
N SER A 90 11.58 14.38 2.10
CA SER A 90 12.27 15.25 3.06
C SER A 90 12.22 14.69 4.49
N ILE A 91 13.36 14.68 5.18
CA ILE A 91 13.44 14.27 6.60
C ILE A 91 12.60 15.17 7.53
N GLU A 92 12.42 16.44 7.18
CA GLU A 92 11.55 17.37 7.92
C GLU A 92 10.08 16.94 7.81
N ASN A 93 9.65 16.61 6.59
CA ASN A 93 8.32 16.08 6.32
C ASN A 93 8.07 14.75 7.02
N LEU A 94 9.05 13.83 6.97
CA LEU A 94 8.97 12.58 7.74
C LEU A 94 8.85 12.83 9.24
N THR A 95 9.59 13.79 9.78
CA THR A 95 9.49 14.17 11.19
C THR A 95 8.09 14.68 11.53
N ARG A 96 7.50 15.56 10.70
CA ARG A 96 6.13 16.08 10.89
C ARG A 96 5.06 14.98 10.79
N ALA A 97 5.24 14.00 9.90
CA ALA A 97 4.26 12.94 9.71
C ALA A 97 4.31 11.84 10.77
N SER A 98 5.51 11.51 11.26
CA SER A 98 5.79 10.44 12.22
C SER A 98 5.52 10.83 13.68
N GLY A 99 5.48 9.85 14.57
CA GLY A 99 5.24 10.03 16.00
C GLY A 99 3.78 9.85 16.43
N PRO A 100 3.48 9.98 17.74
CA PRO A 100 2.15 9.75 18.26
C PRO A 100 1.21 10.90 17.87
N ALA A 101 -0.09 10.63 17.75
CA ALA A 101 -1.10 11.63 17.37
C ALA A 101 -1.21 12.81 18.36
N THR A 102 -0.65 12.66 19.57
CA THR A 102 -0.62 13.69 20.62
C THR A 102 0.65 14.55 20.58
N ALA A 103 1.62 14.25 19.72
CA ALA A 103 2.85 15.04 19.61
C ALA A 103 2.55 16.39 18.95
N GLU A 104 3.03 17.47 19.55
CA GLU A 104 2.91 18.81 18.98
C GLU A 104 3.81 18.94 17.74
N GLY A 105 3.24 19.40 16.62
CA GLY A 105 3.96 19.56 15.35
C GLY A 105 4.38 18.26 14.66
N ARG A 106 3.96 17.10 15.17
CA ARG A 106 4.27 15.76 14.64
C ARG A 106 3.02 14.87 14.62
N GLY A 107 3.14 13.65 14.09
CA GLY A 107 2.13 12.61 14.19
C GLY A 107 0.93 12.75 13.25
N LEU A 108 1.07 13.49 12.13
CA LEU A 108 0.00 13.66 11.15
C LEU A 108 -0.56 12.31 10.66
N PHE A 109 0.33 11.37 10.33
CA PHE A 109 -0.09 10.07 9.82
C PHE A 109 -0.84 9.25 10.88
N GLN A 110 -0.35 9.28 12.13
CA GLN A 110 -1.01 8.63 13.26
C GLN A 110 -2.40 9.21 13.52
N LYS A 111 -2.57 10.52 13.38
CA LYS A 111 -3.83 11.23 13.63
C LYS A 111 -4.87 10.97 12.55
N HIS A 112 -4.44 10.90 11.28
CA HIS A 112 -5.36 10.96 10.13
C HIS A 112 -5.44 9.67 9.31
N CYS A 113 -4.38 8.84 9.28
CA CYS A 113 -4.26 7.75 8.32
C CYS A 113 -4.28 6.36 8.97
N VAL A 114 -3.68 6.20 10.16
CA VAL A 114 -3.45 4.89 10.80
C VAL A 114 -4.74 4.13 11.12
N VAL A 115 -5.85 4.84 11.36
CA VAL A 115 -7.16 4.20 11.63
C VAL A 115 -7.60 3.24 10.52
N CYS A 116 -7.19 3.50 9.29
CA CYS A 116 -7.46 2.68 8.11
C CYS A 116 -6.18 2.01 7.58
N HIS A 117 -5.12 2.79 7.36
CA HIS A 117 -3.91 2.31 6.67
C HIS A 117 -2.93 1.55 7.56
N GLY A 118 -3.11 1.54 8.88
CA GLY A 118 -2.19 0.89 9.82
C GLY A 118 -0.87 1.65 9.99
N VAL A 119 -0.13 1.37 11.06
CA VAL A 119 1.14 2.06 11.37
C VAL A 119 2.20 1.76 10.31
N SER A 120 2.26 0.51 9.84
CA SER A 120 3.17 0.04 8.79
C SER A 120 2.73 0.39 7.37
N GLY A 121 1.60 1.08 7.19
CA GLY A 121 1.04 1.32 5.86
C GLY A 121 0.51 0.07 5.17
N ASP A 122 0.16 -0.97 5.93
CA ASP A 122 -0.23 -2.30 5.45
C ASP A 122 -1.73 -2.45 5.14
N GLY A 123 -2.50 -1.36 5.29
CA GLY A 123 -3.95 -1.37 5.14
C GLY A 123 -4.69 -2.04 6.32
N ARG A 124 -3.99 -2.41 7.39
CA ARG A 124 -4.51 -3.16 8.54
C ARG A 124 -4.75 -2.28 9.78
N GLY A 125 -5.17 -1.04 9.55
CA GLY A 125 -5.62 -0.18 10.65
C GLY A 125 -6.81 -0.80 11.42
N PRO A 126 -7.13 -0.32 12.63
CA PRO A 126 -8.22 -0.86 13.45
C PRO A 126 -9.57 -1.00 12.74
N THR A 127 -9.83 -0.18 11.72
CA THR A 127 -11.05 -0.24 10.91
C THR A 127 -10.83 -0.83 9.51
N GLY A 128 -9.59 -1.18 9.14
CA GLY A 128 -9.23 -1.62 7.78
C GLY A 128 -10.09 -2.79 7.30
N ALA A 129 -10.31 -3.78 8.17
CA ALA A 129 -11.06 -5.00 7.83
C ALA A 129 -12.55 -4.76 7.48
N ILE A 130 -13.13 -3.62 7.85
CA ILE A 130 -14.53 -3.28 7.54
C ILE A 130 -14.67 -2.29 6.38
N GLN A 131 -13.56 -1.75 5.86
CA GLN A 131 -13.62 -0.82 4.72
C GLN A 131 -13.93 -1.54 3.42
N MET A 132 -14.68 -0.87 2.54
CA MET A 132 -15.04 -1.35 1.21
C MET A 132 -14.76 -0.25 0.16
N PRO A 133 -13.68 -0.36 -0.63
CA PRO A 133 -12.67 -1.43 -0.64
C PRO A 133 -11.76 -1.37 0.60
N TYR A 134 -10.94 -2.40 0.80
CA TYR A 134 -9.91 -2.35 1.83
C TYR A 134 -8.91 -1.20 1.57
N PRO A 135 -8.31 -0.62 2.62
CA PRO A 135 -7.30 0.44 2.49
C PRO A 135 -6.06 -0.08 1.75
N ARG A 136 -5.35 0.81 1.04
CA ARG A 136 -4.15 0.45 0.29
C ARG A 136 -3.04 -0.03 1.24
N ASP A 137 -2.47 -1.20 0.93
CA ASP A 137 -1.17 -1.66 1.43
C ASP A 137 -0.07 -0.98 0.59
N TYR A 138 0.66 -0.05 1.19
CA TYR A 138 1.73 0.72 0.55
C TYR A 138 2.99 -0.12 0.35
N ARG A 139 3.20 -1.16 1.15
CA ARG A 139 4.43 -1.97 1.14
C ARG A 139 4.62 -2.74 -0.16
N MET A 140 3.56 -2.88 -0.97
CA MET A 140 3.64 -3.50 -2.29
C MET A 140 4.20 -2.55 -3.37
N GLY A 141 4.25 -1.23 -3.13
CA GLY A 141 4.67 -0.28 -4.15
C GLY A 141 3.70 -0.11 -5.32
N VAL A 142 2.45 -0.57 -5.20
CA VAL A 142 1.44 -0.58 -6.28
C VAL A 142 0.29 0.36 -5.98
N PHE A 143 0.16 1.43 -6.78
CA PHE A 143 -0.83 2.49 -6.60
C PHE A 143 -1.85 2.54 -7.75
N LYS A 144 -3.13 2.70 -7.42
CA LYS A 144 -4.27 2.57 -8.35
C LYS A 144 -4.49 3.78 -9.25
N PHE A 145 -4.49 4.97 -8.67
CA PHE A 145 -4.96 6.19 -9.33
C PHE A 145 -3.78 7.14 -9.49
N LYS A 146 -3.16 7.08 -10.67
CA LYS A 146 -1.91 7.77 -10.97
C LYS A 146 -1.89 8.29 -12.39
N SER A 147 -1.02 9.22 -12.70
CA SER A 147 -0.91 9.86 -14.02
C SER A 147 0.07 9.11 -14.95
N THR A 148 0.88 8.21 -14.40
CA THR A 148 1.91 7.44 -15.11
C THR A 148 1.40 6.13 -15.74
N PRO A 149 2.16 5.51 -16.67
CA PRO A 149 1.83 4.23 -17.29
C PRO A 149 1.62 3.11 -16.28
N ARG A 150 0.94 2.06 -16.71
CA ARG A 150 0.78 0.85 -15.89
C ARG A 150 2.15 0.28 -15.48
N GLY A 151 2.33 -0.05 -14.19
CA GLY A 151 3.58 -0.55 -13.63
C GLY A 151 4.54 0.52 -13.10
N VAL A 152 4.43 1.77 -13.56
CA VAL A 152 5.29 2.89 -13.10
C VAL A 152 4.82 3.44 -11.74
N LYS A 153 5.68 4.07 -10.95
CA LYS A 153 5.27 4.69 -9.68
C LYS A 153 4.35 5.90 -9.89
N PRO A 154 3.51 6.27 -8.91
CA PRO A 154 2.75 7.52 -8.97
C PRO A 154 3.68 8.72 -8.72
N THR A 155 3.30 9.89 -9.23
CA THR A 155 3.98 11.14 -8.87
C THR A 155 3.58 11.59 -7.46
N LYS A 156 4.35 12.51 -6.85
CA LYS A 156 3.93 13.17 -5.59
C LYS A 156 2.58 13.87 -5.75
N ASN A 157 2.35 14.50 -6.90
CA ASN A 157 1.11 15.19 -7.19
C ASN A 157 -0.09 14.24 -7.29
N ASP A 158 0.08 13.03 -7.81
CA ASP A 158 -0.96 11.99 -7.81
C ASP A 158 -1.39 11.67 -6.38
N LEU A 159 -0.44 11.42 -5.48
CA LEU A 159 -0.73 11.14 -4.07
C LEU A 159 -1.35 12.34 -3.35
N ALA A 160 -0.80 13.54 -3.55
CA ALA A 160 -1.30 14.79 -2.97
C ALA A 160 -2.75 15.04 -3.37
N LYS A 161 -3.11 14.80 -4.64
CA LYS A 161 -4.48 14.95 -5.16
C LYS A 161 -5.46 14.03 -4.44
N LEU A 162 -5.08 12.78 -4.18
CA LEU A 162 -5.94 11.81 -3.48
C LEU A 162 -6.11 12.16 -2.01
N ILE A 163 -5.07 12.62 -1.32
CA ILE A 163 -5.16 13.05 0.08
C ILE A 163 -6.00 14.33 0.19
N ARG A 164 -5.78 15.30 -0.70
CA ARG A 164 -6.49 16.59 -0.71
C ARG A 164 -7.99 16.45 -0.95
N ASN A 165 -8.38 15.55 -1.85
CA ASN A 165 -9.77 15.44 -2.31
C ASN A 165 -10.51 14.23 -1.74
N GLY A 166 -9.78 13.25 -1.21
CA GLY A 166 -10.31 11.91 -0.97
C GLY A 166 -10.54 11.13 -2.26
N ILE A 167 -11.10 9.93 -2.10
CA ILE A 167 -11.42 8.98 -3.16
C ILE A 167 -12.93 8.71 -3.11
N GLY A 168 -13.66 9.23 -4.10
CA GLY A 168 -15.12 9.14 -4.15
C GLY A 168 -15.65 7.70 -4.03
N GLY A 169 -16.70 7.51 -3.23
CA GLY A 169 -17.29 6.17 -3.01
C GLY A 169 -16.38 5.21 -2.21
N THR A 170 -15.54 5.76 -1.34
CA THR A 170 -14.73 5.04 -0.35
C THR A 170 -14.73 5.79 0.99
N ALA A 171 -14.14 5.20 2.03
CA ALA A 171 -13.95 5.87 3.32
C ALA A 171 -12.78 6.87 3.36
N MET A 172 -11.97 6.94 2.30
CA MET A 172 -10.88 7.91 2.20
C MET A 172 -11.45 9.25 1.75
N VAL A 173 -11.90 10.06 2.69
CA VAL A 173 -12.54 11.36 2.43
C VAL A 173 -11.55 12.51 2.58
N LYS A 174 -11.87 13.67 2.00
CA LYS A 174 -11.14 14.91 2.26
C LYS A 174 -11.11 15.23 3.75
N ILE A 175 -9.95 15.65 4.24
CA ILE A 175 -9.72 16.11 5.61
C ILE A 175 -9.58 17.65 5.57
N PRO A 176 -10.63 18.42 5.95
CA PRO A 176 -10.65 19.88 5.72
C PRO A 176 -9.57 20.68 6.42
N GLU A 177 -9.02 20.16 7.51
CA GLU A 177 -8.02 20.85 8.34
C GLU A 177 -6.57 20.70 7.85
N LEU A 178 -6.31 19.83 6.86
CA LEU A 178 -4.95 19.66 6.32
C LEU A 178 -4.55 20.86 5.45
N THR A 179 -3.38 21.41 5.74
CA THR A 179 -2.71 22.39 4.88
C THR A 179 -1.97 21.69 3.73
N ASP A 180 -1.53 22.43 2.71
CA ASP A 180 -0.70 21.84 1.64
C ASP A 180 0.62 21.29 2.21
N ASP A 181 1.25 21.98 3.16
CA ASP A 181 2.44 21.48 3.85
C ASP A 181 2.16 20.17 4.63
N ASP A 182 0.97 20.01 5.22
CA ASP A 182 0.59 18.75 5.88
C ASP A 182 0.37 17.63 4.86
N ILE A 183 -0.19 17.96 3.69
CA ILE A 183 -0.38 17.02 2.59
C ILE A 183 0.99 16.55 2.07
N ASP A 184 1.93 17.46 1.84
CA ASP A 184 3.28 17.12 1.39
C ASP A 184 4.00 16.23 2.40
N ALA A 185 3.86 16.53 3.70
CA ALA A 185 4.40 15.67 4.76
C ALA A 185 3.78 14.25 4.75
N LEU A 186 2.48 14.14 4.51
CA LEU A 186 1.80 12.85 4.39
C LEU A 186 2.17 12.10 3.11
N VAL A 187 2.37 12.79 1.98
CA VAL A 187 2.85 12.21 0.72
C VAL A 187 4.22 11.60 0.92
N ASP A 188 5.17 12.37 1.44
CA ASP A 188 6.54 11.91 1.72
C ASP A 188 6.53 10.68 2.65
N TYR A 189 5.66 10.69 3.67
CA TYR A 189 5.53 9.55 4.57
C TYR A 189 4.92 8.31 3.92
N VAL A 190 3.98 8.47 2.97
CA VAL A 190 3.44 7.35 2.18
C VAL A 190 4.52 6.75 1.27
N ILE A 191 5.34 7.59 0.62
CA ILE A 191 6.48 7.13 -0.19
C ILE A 191 7.49 6.38 0.69
N TYR A 192 7.84 6.95 1.83
CA TYR A 192 8.72 6.32 2.82
C TYR A 192 8.20 4.95 3.30
N LEU A 193 6.90 4.81 3.58
CA LEU A 193 6.30 3.52 3.94
C LEU A 193 6.31 2.53 2.77
N SER A 194 6.17 3.02 1.54
CA SER A 194 6.34 2.22 0.32
C SER A 194 7.76 1.69 0.23
N TRP A 195 8.76 2.58 0.27
CA TRP A 195 10.18 2.22 0.17
C TRP A 195 10.60 1.19 1.21
N ARG A 196 10.29 1.47 2.48
CA ARG A 196 10.58 0.54 3.58
C ARG A 196 9.92 -0.83 3.36
N GLY A 197 8.67 -0.84 2.94
CA GLY A 197 7.91 -2.08 2.73
C GLY A 197 8.36 -2.86 1.50
N GLU A 198 8.75 -2.16 0.43
CA GLU A 198 9.31 -2.74 -0.78
C GLU A 198 10.67 -3.37 -0.52
N LEU A 199 11.57 -2.69 0.23
CA LEU A 199 12.84 -3.27 0.67
C LEU A 199 12.61 -4.58 1.45
N GLU A 200 11.71 -4.56 2.44
CA GLU A 200 11.41 -5.76 3.23
C GLU A 200 10.94 -6.91 2.34
N ARG A 201 10.10 -6.63 1.34
CA ARG A 201 9.61 -7.64 0.39
C ARG A 201 10.67 -8.12 -0.58
N GLN A 202 11.48 -7.22 -1.13
CA GLN A 202 12.54 -7.55 -2.08
C GLN A 202 13.64 -8.37 -1.42
N ALA A 203 14.03 -8.05 -0.19
CA ALA A 203 15.00 -8.85 0.57
C ALA A 203 14.49 -10.29 0.80
N ILE A 204 13.20 -10.46 1.10
CA ILE A 204 12.57 -11.79 1.22
C ILE A 204 12.50 -12.49 -0.13
N ASP A 205 12.06 -11.78 -1.18
CA ASP A 205 11.89 -12.34 -2.52
C ASP A 205 13.24 -12.79 -3.11
N GLY A 206 14.27 -11.94 -3.02
CA GLY A 206 15.64 -12.23 -3.46
C GLY A 206 16.21 -13.46 -2.77
N ALA A 207 16.21 -13.49 -1.43
CA ALA A 207 16.73 -14.65 -0.69
C ALA A 207 15.95 -15.95 -0.95
N MET A 208 14.67 -15.87 -1.30
CA MET A 208 13.89 -17.03 -1.71
C MET A 208 14.19 -17.49 -3.13
N PHE A 209 14.38 -16.56 -4.08
CA PHE A 209 14.64 -16.89 -5.48
C PHE A 209 16.08 -17.33 -5.72
N ASP A 210 17.02 -16.82 -4.95
CA ASP A 210 18.43 -17.20 -5.01
C ASP A 210 18.73 -18.48 -4.20
N GLY A 211 17.72 -19.08 -3.57
CA GLY A 211 17.86 -20.33 -2.82
C GLY A 211 18.56 -20.17 -1.45
N ILE A 212 18.91 -18.94 -1.06
CA ILE A 212 19.61 -18.64 0.20
C ILE A 212 18.91 -19.28 1.40
N ILE A 213 17.60 -19.12 1.51
CA ILE A 213 16.83 -19.67 2.64
C ILE A 213 16.75 -21.20 2.58
N GLU A 214 16.61 -21.78 1.39
CA GLU A 214 16.54 -23.23 1.19
C GLU A 214 17.87 -23.91 1.55
N ASP A 215 19.00 -23.22 1.32
CA ASP A 215 20.35 -23.65 1.66
C ASP A 215 20.72 -23.41 3.13
N GLY A 216 19.81 -22.85 3.93
CA GLY A 216 20.03 -22.54 5.34
C GLY A 216 20.84 -21.26 5.59
N GLY A 217 21.02 -20.44 4.54
CA GLY A 217 21.58 -19.10 4.60
C GLY A 217 20.61 -18.08 5.21
N ARG A 218 21.03 -16.82 5.19
CA ARG A 218 20.32 -15.69 5.79
C ARG A 218 20.30 -14.52 4.84
N ILE A 219 19.30 -13.65 4.98
CA ILE A 219 19.26 -12.37 4.26
C ILE A 219 20.40 -11.46 4.76
N ILE A 220 20.59 -11.43 6.08
CA ILE A 220 21.70 -10.72 6.72
C ILE A 220 21.94 -11.31 8.11
N ASN A 221 23.21 -11.38 8.53
CA ASN A 221 23.55 -11.77 9.90
C ASN A 221 23.35 -10.62 10.89
N THR A 222 22.13 -10.47 11.41
CA THR A 222 21.73 -9.39 12.34
C THR A 222 22.59 -9.29 13.59
N GLU A 223 22.99 -10.41 14.21
CA GLU A 223 23.84 -10.39 15.41
C GLU A 223 25.23 -9.83 15.12
N PHE A 224 25.81 -10.20 13.97
CA PHE A 224 27.10 -9.68 13.55
C PHE A 224 26.98 -8.22 13.07
N ALA A 225 25.92 -7.89 12.35
CA ALA A 225 25.63 -6.53 11.91
C ALA A 225 25.48 -5.57 13.10
N ASP A 226 24.74 -5.94 14.14
CA ASP A 226 24.62 -5.14 15.37
C ASP A 226 25.99 -4.96 16.06
N LYS A 227 26.86 -5.97 16.02
CA LYS A 227 28.23 -5.88 16.56
C LYS A 227 29.09 -4.89 15.77
N ILE A 228 29.11 -5.00 14.44
CA ILE A 228 29.88 -4.09 13.56
C ILE A 228 29.38 -2.65 13.68
N ARG A 229 28.06 -2.46 13.75
CA ARG A 229 27.45 -1.12 13.85
C ARG A 229 27.61 -0.46 15.22
N SER A 230 27.89 -1.23 16.28
CA SER A 230 28.07 -0.70 17.64
C SER A 230 29.53 -0.59 18.07
N ASP A 231 30.45 -1.25 17.38
CA ASP A 231 31.89 -1.26 17.67
C ASP A 231 32.70 -0.75 16.48
N GLU A 232 32.91 0.57 16.43
CA GLU A 232 33.75 1.25 15.42
C GLU A 232 35.19 0.73 15.39
N SER A 233 35.73 0.26 16.52
CA SER A 233 37.08 -0.31 16.54
C SER A 233 37.12 -1.66 15.85
N LEU A 234 36.09 -2.48 16.02
CA LEU A 234 35.96 -3.74 15.31
C LEU A 234 35.81 -3.48 13.81
N LYS A 235 34.86 -2.60 13.41
CA LYS A 235 34.65 -2.25 12.00
C LYS A 235 35.96 -1.84 11.33
N LYS A 236 36.66 -0.87 11.91
CA LYS A 236 37.95 -0.41 11.39
C LYS A 236 39.01 -1.53 11.31
N SER A 237 39.05 -2.42 12.30
CA SER A 237 39.98 -3.55 12.26
C SER A 237 39.66 -4.58 11.17
N MET A 238 38.39 -4.73 10.79
CA MET A 238 37.97 -5.61 9.69
C MET A 238 38.26 -4.96 8.34
N GLU A 239 38.02 -3.66 8.19
CA GLU A 239 38.42 -2.89 7.00
C GLU A 239 39.95 -2.99 6.77
N GLU A 240 40.75 -2.82 7.82
CA GLU A 240 42.21 -2.97 7.74
C GLU A 240 42.62 -4.42 7.43
N ALA A 241 41.88 -5.43 7.91
CA ALA A 241 42.16 -6.83 7.65
C ALA A 241 41.82 -7.24 6.21
N ALA A 242 40.79 -6.64 5.60
CA ALA A 242 40.39 -6.89 4.21
C ALA A 242 41.47 -6.49 3.19
N ASP A 243 42.32 -5.51 3.53
CA ASP A 243 43.43 -5.05 2.69
C ASP A 243 44.73 -5.88 2.84
N VAL A 244 44.73 -6.86 3.75
CA VAL A 244 45.90 -7.67 4.09
C VAL A 244 45.79 -9.07 3.50
N ASP A 245 46.92 -9.66 3.12
CA ASP A 245 46.96 -11.05 2.64
C ASP A 245 46.37 -12.00 3.69
N GLU A 246 45.29 -12.69 3.32
CA GLU A 246 44.51 -13.56 4.21
C GLU A 246 45.41 -14.60 4.90
N GLU A 247 46.42 -15.14 4.20
CA GLU A 247 47.36 -16.14 4.75
C GLU A 247 48.14 -15.63 5.97
N SER A 248 48.30 -14.32 6.10
CA SER A 248 49.03 -13.66 7.20
C SER A 248 48.18 -13.39 8.45
N LEU A 249 46.85 -13.53 8.33
CA LEU A 249 45.91 -13.28 9.42
C LEU A 249 45.79 -14.48 10.36
N SER A 250 45.49 -14.22 11.63
CA SER A 250 45.15 -15.29 12.56
C SER A 250 43.80 -15.92 12.19
N GLU A 251 43.59 -17.19 12.53
CA GLU A 251 42.33 -17.89 12.23
C GLU A 251 41.09 -17.18 12.82
N ASP A 252 41.22 -16.57 14.01
CA ASP A 252 40.14 -15.80 14.61
C ASP A 252 39.80 -14.54 13.79
N VAL A 253 40.82 -13.87 13.25
CA VAL A 253 40.63 -12.69 12.39
C VAL A 253 40.03 -13.10 11.05
N LYS A 254 40.50 -14.20 10.43
CA LYS A 254 39.90 -14.74 9.21
C LYS A 254 38.41 -15.03 9.37
N ALA A 255 38.03 -15.67 10.48
CA ALA A 255 36.63 -15.99 10.75
C ALA A 255 35.76 -14.74 10.95
N GLN A 256 36.29 -13.67 11.58
CA GLN A 256 35.59 -12.40 11.69
C GLN A 256 35.54 -11.65 10.35
N LEU A 257 36.62 -11.70 9.57
CA LEU A 257 36.71 -11.08 8.25
C LEU A 257 35.70 -11.70 7.28
N ALA A 258 35.56 -13.03 7.24
CA ALA A 258 34.56 -13.69 6.42
C ALA A 258 33.11 -13.27 6.78
N LEU A 259 32.83 -13.08 8.07
CA LEU A 259 31.53 -12.54 8.51
C LEU A 259 31.33 -11.07 8.13
N TYR A 260 32.42 -10.30 8.10
CA TYR A 260 32.43 -8.91 7.68
C TYR A 260 32.21 -8.75 6.18
N GLU A 261 32.92 -9.51 5.36
CA GLU A 261 32.72 -9.55 3.91
C GLU A 261 31.28 -9.93 3.56
N GLN A 262 30.74 -10.99 4.18
CA GLN A 262 29.34 -11.37 3.98
C GLN A 262 28.38 -10.25 4.42
N TYR A 263 28.66 -9.55 5.52
CA TYR A 263 27.83 -8.43 5.97
C TYR A 263 27.86 -7.27 4.98
N GLU A 264 29.02 -6.91 4.43
CA GLU A 264 29.14 -5.85 3.43
C GLU A 264 28.43 -6.24 2.12
N ASP A 265 28.52 -7.50 1.69
CA ASP A 265 27.79 -8.01 0.53
C ASP A 265 26.25 -7.96 0.78
N ASP A 266 25.78 -8.52 1.89
CA ASP A 266 24.36 -8.53 2.26
C ASP A 266 23.79 -7.10 2.39
N TRP A 267 24.56 -6.18 2.98
CA TRP A 267 24.19 -4.77 3.11
C TRP A 267 24.22 -4.06 1.75
N GLY A 268 25.19 -4.36 0.91
CA GLY A 268 25.29 -3.83 -0.46
C GLY A 268 24.06 -4.19 -1.30
N TYR A 269 23.62 -5.46 -1.27
CA TYR A 269 22.37 -5.86 -1.94
C TYR A 269 21.14 -5.11 -1.42
N ALA A 270 21.09 -4.83 -0.12
CA ALA A 270 20.01 -4.03 0.45
C ALA A 270 20.05 -2.57 -0.03
N GLU A 271 21.23 -1.98 -0.15
CA GLU A 271 21.40 -0.62 -0.71
C GLU A 271 21.01 -0.58 -2.18
N GLU A 272 21.38 -1.58 -2.98
CA GLU A 272 20.94 -1.72 -4.38
C GLU A 272 19.41 -1.79 -4.49
N TYR A 273 18.74 -2.61 -3.66
CA TYR A 273 17.28 -2.65 -3.63
C TYR A 273 16.67 -1.28 -3.30
N VAL A 274 17.22 -0.56 -2.32
CA VAL A 274 16.73 0.80 -1.99
C VAL A 274 16.95 1.75 -3.15
N ALA A 275 18.11 1.69 -3.83
CA ALA A 275 18.43 2.50 -5.00
C ALA A 275 17.38 2.30 -6.10
N ASP A 276 17.19 1.05 -6.53
CA ASP A 276 16.24 0.68 -7.58
C ASP A 276 14.80 1.10 -7.24
N ILE A 277 14.41 0.93 -5.98
CA ILE A 277 13.09 1.38 -5.51
C ILE A 277 13.01 2.90 -5.61
N ALA A 278 13.99 3.64 -5.11
CA ALA A 278 13.96 5.09 -5.05
C ALA A 278 13.99 5.73 -6.44
N ASP A 279 14.84 5.22 -7.33
CA ASP A 279 14.96 5.64 -8.73
C ASP A 279 13.64 5.47 -9.49
N ALA A 280 12.95 4.33 -9.29
CA ALA A 280 11.63 4.11 -9.90
C ALA A 280 10.58 5.15 -9.49
N TRP A 281 10.73 5.79 -8.33
CA TRP A 281 9.87 6.91 -7.92
C TRP A 281 10.35 8.26 -8.46
N LEU A 282 11.67 8.45 -8.57
CA LEU A 282 12.27 9.67 -9.12
C LEU A 282 11.89 9.86 -10.60
N GLU A 283 11.92 8.78 -11.38
CA GLU A 283 11.60 8.79 -12.82
C GLU A 283 10.10 9.01 -13.13
N ALA A 284 9.23 8.89 -12.12
CA ALA A 284 7.78 8.93 -12.31
C ALA A 284 7.26 10.26 -12.91
N ASP A 285 7.90 11.38 -12.58
CA ASP A 285 7.49 12.70 -13.09
C ASP A 285 7.79 12.86 -14.60
N ASP A 286 8.82 12.19 -15.11
CA ASP A 286 9.18 12.18 -16.54
C ASP A 286 8.29 11.22 -17.35
N GLU A 287 7.62 10.29 -16.68
CA GLU A 287 6.72 9.31 -17.28
C GLU A 287 5.25 9.73 -17.24
N VAL A 288 4.91 10.96 -16.86
CA VAL A 288 3.51 11.42 -16.85
C VAL A 288 2.92 11.31 -18.26
N LEU A 289 1.83 10.53 -18.37
CA LEU A 289 1.18 10.33 -19.68
C LEU A 289 0.61 11.63 -20.22
N GLU A 290 0.87 11.91 -21.49
CA GLU A 290 0.14 12.92 -22.23
C GLU A 290 -1.19 12.34 -22.71
N VAL A 291 -2.29 13.05 -22.44
CA VAL A 291 -3.61 12.67 -22.94
C VAL A 291 -3.84 13.42 -24.25
N PRO A 292 -4.11 12.73 -25.38
CA PRO A 292 -4.35 13.39 -26.65
C PRO A 292 -5.63 14.22 -26.60
N GLU A 293 -5.70 15.31 -27.34
CA GLU A 293 -6.95 16.08 -27.46
C GLU A 293 -8.06 15.24 -28.12
N PRO A 294 -9.34 15.44 -27.74
CA PRO A 294 -10.45 14.79 -28.42
C PRO A 294 -10.54 15.23 -29.90
N PRO A 295 -11.04 14.36 -30.79
CA PRO A 295 -11.20 14.69 -32.21
C PRO A 295 -11.95 16.02 -32.44
N PRO A 296 -11.50 16.88 -33.38
CA PRO A 296 -12.13 18.15 -33.62
C PRO A 296 -13.64 18.02 -33.92
N GLY A 297 -14.45 18.77 -33.17
CA GLY A 297 -15.91 18.78 -33.33
C GLY A 297 -16.65 17.67 -32.58
N LEU A 298 -15.96 16.80 -31.83
CA LEU A 298 -16.58 15.85 -30.93
C LEU A 298 -17.17 16.58 -29.70
N PRO A 299 -18.50 16.55 -29.47
CA PRO A 299 -19.07 17.04 -28.21
C PRO A 299 -18.71 16.06 -27.08
N LEU A 300 -17.71 16.39 -26.27
CA LEU A 300 -17.24 15.59 -25.14
C LEU A 300 -17.93 16.05 -23.85
N ALA A 301 -18.64 15.14 -23.18
CA ALA A 301 -19.30 15.42 -21.91
C ALA A 301 -18.37 15.23 -20.70
N GLU A 302 -18.12 16.30 -19.94
CA GLU A 302 -17.36 16.22 -18.67
C GLU A 302 -18.22 15.72 -17.51
N ASN A 303 -19.54 15.88 -17.60
CA ASN A 303 -20.47 15.52 -16.55
C ASN A 303 -21.88 15.23 -17.13
N TYR A 304 -22.80 14.80 -16.26
CA TYR A 304 -24.18 14.51 -16.66
C TYR A 304 -24.93 15.73 -17.24
N GLN A 305 -24.66 16.94 -16.75
CA GLN A 305 -25.33 18.14 -17.28
C GLN A 305 -24.94 18.39 -18.74
N ASP A 306 -23.69 18.11 -19.11
CA ASP A 306 -23.25 18.18 -20.50
C ASP A 306 -23.96 17.12 -21.36
N VAL A 307 -24.17 15.90 -20.84
CA VAL A 307 -24.96 14.88 -21.53
C VAL A 307 -26.37 15.39 -21.85
N VAL A 308 -27.04 16.02 -20.89
CA VAL A 308 -28.37 16.61 -21.09
C VAL A 308 -28.32 17.72 -22.14
N ASN A 309 -27.35 18.62 -22.04
CA ASN A 309 -27.19 19.75 -22.96
C ASN A 309 -26.93 19.28 -24.40
N PHE A 310 -25.99 18.36 -24.59
CA PHE A 310 -25.66 17.83 -25.90
C PHE A 310 -26.78 16.99 -26.49
N SER A 311 -27.59 16.31 -25.68
CA SER A 311 -28.72 15.51 -26.17
C SER A 311 -29.86 16.32 -26.79
N HIS A 312 -29.93 17.63 -26.51
CA HIS A 312 -31.02 18.50 -26.97
C HIS A 312 -30.57 19.72 -27.79
N GLY A 313 -29.26 19.97 -27.90
CA GLY A 313 -28.70 21.12 -28.62
C GLY A 313 -28.35 20.86 -30.08
N ASP A 314 -27.68 21.84 -30.70
CA ASP A 314 -27.25 21.80 -32.11
C ASP A 314 -26.27 20.64 -32.41
N GLN A 315 -25.58 20.14 -31.40
CA GLN A 315 -24.63 19.03 -31.49
C GLN A 315 -25.27 17.65 -31.24
N ALA A 316 -26.58 17.55 -31.04
CA ALA A 316 -27.25 16.31 -30.62
C ALA A 316 -27.03 15.12 -31.55
N ALA A 317 -27.01 15.35 -32.87
CA ALA A 317 -26.73 14.28 -33.83
C ALA A 317 -25.29 13.74 -33.70
N ALA A 318 -24.30 14.64 -33.53
CA ALA A 318 -22.90 14.25 -33.37
C ALA A 318 -22.66 13.54 -32.02
N PHE A 319 -23.26 14.06 -30.94
CA PHE A 319 -23.19 13.43 -29.62
C PHE A 319 -23.83 12.05 -29.61
N LYS A 320 -25.01 11.91 -30.21
CA LYS A 320 -25.66 10.61 -30.35
C LYS A 320 -24.80 9.60 -31.10
N ALA A 321 -24.17 10.01 -32.21
CA ALA A 321 -23.26 9.13 -32.96
C ALA A 321 -22.05 8.70 -32.13
N SER A 322 -21.47 9.62 -31.34
CA SER A 322 -20.38 9.32 -30.41
C SER A 322 -20.81 8.30 -29.35
N VAL A 323 -21.97 8.51 -28.72
CA VAL A 323 -22.52 7.61 -27.70
C VAL A 323 -22.81 6.23 -28.29
N GLU A 324 -23.38 6.14 -29.49
CA GLU A 324 -23.64 4.87 -30.18
C GLU A 324 -22.33 4.12 -30.48
N ARG A 325 -21.28 4.83 -30.92
CA ARG A 325 -19.95 4.24 -31.12
C ARG A 325 -19.35 3.73 -29.81
N GLY A 326 -19.41 4.53 -28.75
CA GLY A 326 -18.96 4.15 -27.41
C GLY A 326 -19.69 2.92 -26.88
N GLN A 327 -21.01 2.86 -27.05
CA GLN A 327 -21.81 1.71 -26.65
C GLN A 327 -21.39 0.44 -27.40
N GLN A 328 -21.21 0.52 -28.72
CA GLN A 328 -20.77 -0.61 -29.54
C GLN A 328 -19.43 -1.18 -29.08
N LEU A 329 -18.48 -0.32 -28.73
CA LEU A 329 -17.18 -0.73 -28.20
C LEU A 329 -17.32 -1.35 -26.81
N PHE A 330 -18.12 -0.74 -25.94
CA PHE A 330 -18.32 -1.16 -24.57
C PHE A 330 -18.91 -2.58 -24.46
N VAL A 331 -19.92 -2.90 -25.27
CA VAL A 331 -20.52 -4.26 -25.31
C VAL A 331 -19.85 -5.20 -26.31
N GLY A 332 -18.98 -4.65 -27.16
CA GLY A 332 -18.31 -5.34 -28.24
C GLY A 332 -17.23 -6.31 -27.77
N LYS A 333 -16.56 -6.96 -28.72
CA LYS A 333 -15.49 -7.93 -28.43
C LYS A 333 -14.10 -7.30 -28.26
N LEU A 334 -13.93 -6.06 -28.73
CA LEU A 334 -12.64 -5.37 -28.76
C LEU A 334 -12.30 -4.83 -27.37
N ALA A 335 -13.09 -3.88 -26.87
CA ALA A 335 -12.91 -3.36 -25.51
C ALA A 335 -13.54 -4.28 -24.45
N ALA A 336 -14.67 -4.92 -24.76
CA ALA A 336 -15.34 -5.93 -23.92
C ALA A 336 -15.59 -5.49 -22.46
N CYS A 337 -15.80 -4.19 -22.23
CA CYS A 337 -15.95 -3.59 -20.90
C CYS A 337 -17.14 -4.18 -20.13
N ASN A 338 -18.21 -4.52 -20.85
CA ASN A 338 -19.41 -5.15 -20.30
C ASN A 338 -19.15 -6.51 -19.63
N LYS A 339 -18.05 -7.21 -19.97
CA LYS A 339 -17.71 -8.49 -19.33
C LYS A 339 -17.52 -8.35 -17.84
N CYS A 340 -17.00 -7.22 -17.36
CA CYS A 340 -16.88 -6.91 -15.94
C CYS A 340 -17.97 -5.93 -15.48
N HIS A 341 -18.20 -4.86 -16.23
CA HIS A 341 -19.12 -3.79 -15.82
C HIS A 341 -20.60 -4.09 -16.07
N GLY A 342 -20.95 -5.19 -16.76
CA GLY A 342 -22.30 -5.53 -17.20
C GLY A 342 -22.76 -4.68 -18.39
N ASP A 343 -23.75 -5.13 -19.16
CA ASP A 343 -24.17 -4.48 -20.41
C ASP A 343 -24.67 -3.03 -20.21
N ASN A 344 -25.19 -2.73 -19.02
CA ASN A 344 -25.67 -1.39 -18.64
C ASN A 344 -24.67 -0.64 -17.74
N GLY A 345 -23.44 -1.15 -17.57
CA GLY A 345 -22.40 -0.52 -16.74
C GLY A 345 -22.71 -0.44 -15.25
N LEU A 346 -23.52 -1.36 -14.72
CA LEU A 346 -23.94 -1.39 -13.32
C LEU A 346 -22.93 -2.10 -12.39
N GLY A 347 -21.78 -2.53 -12.91
CA GLY A 347 -20.77 -3.27 -12.15
C GLY A 347 -21.18 -4.71 -11.81
N ASN A 348 -22.13 -5.28 -12.57
CA ASN A 348 -22.76 -6.57 -12.31
C ASN A 348 -22.50 -7.63 -13.40
N GLY A 349 -21.42 -7.46 -14.18
CA GLY A 349 -20.94 -8.47 -15.12
C GLY A 349 -20.22 -9.61 -14.39
N GLN A 350 -18.94 -9.81 -14.68
CA GLN A 350 -18.10 -10.75 -13.96
C GLN A 350 -17.66 -10.17 -12.61
N THR A 351 -17.95 -10.90 -11.54
CA THR A 351 -17.70 -10.48 -10.16
C THR A 351 -16.84 -11.47 -9.38
N THR A 352 -16.18 -12.44 -10.03
CA THR A 352 -15.41 -13.50 -9.36
C THR A 352 -13.90 -13.35 -9.52
N ASP A 353 -13.39 -12.14 -9.71
CA ASP A 353 -11.95 -11.89 -9.73
C ASP A 353 -11.52 -11.03 -8.53
N TYR A 354 -10.26 -11.14 -8.15
CA TYR A 354 -9.67 -10.57 -6.96
C TYR A 354 -8.63 -9.51 -7.31
N ASP A 355 -8.41 -8.57 -6.40
CA ASP A 355 -7.32 -7.62 -6.53
C ASP A 355 -5.96 -8.28 -6.26
N ASP A 356 -4.89 -7.60 -6.66
CA ASP A 356 -3.54 -8.18 -6.54
C ASP A 356 -3.13 -8.39 -5.08
N TRP A 357 -3.71 -7.62 -4.17
CA TRP A 357 -3.46 -7.79 -2.74
C TRP A 357 -3.97 -9.14 -2.25
N THR A 358 -5.15 -9.57 -2.70
CA THR A 358 -5.64 -10.92 -2.43
C THR A 358 -4.83 -11.96 -3.20
N LYS A 359 -4.56 -11.73 -4.50
CA LYS A 359 -3.88 -12.71 -5.36
C LYS A 359 -2.45 -13.03 -4.91
N ASP A 360 -1.73 -12.06 -4.35
CA ASP A 360 -0.32 -12.18 -3.92
C ASP A 360 -0.08 -13.35 -2.96
N TRP A 361 -0.96 -13.54 -1.98
CA TRP A 361 -0.83 -14.60 -0.97
C TRP A 361 -1.87 -15.72 -1.13
N THR A 362 -2.68 -15.68 -2.20
CA THR A 362 -3.63 -16.75 -2.53
C THR A 362 -3.26 -17.44 -3.85
N THR A 363 -3.88 -17.02 -4.95
CA THR A 363 -3.80 -17.67 -6.26
C THR A 363 -2.38 -17.76 -6.81
N ARG A 364 -1.52 -16.75 -6.57
CA ARG A 364 -0.13 -16.76 -7.04
C ARG A 364 0.75 -17.77 -6.31
N VAL A 365 0.32 -18.26 -5.15
CA VAL A 365 1.00 -19.31 -4.37
C VAL A 365 0.21 -20.62 -4.33
N GLY A 366 -0.75 -20.80 -5.26
CA GLY A 366 -1.51 -22.04 -5.40
C GLY A 366 -2.63 -22.25 -4.37
N LEU A 367 -2.93 -21.24 -3.55
CA LEU A 367 -4.06 -21.27 -2.61
C LEU A 367 -5.34 -20.74 -3.27
N LYS A 368 -6.46 -21.35 -2.94
CA LYS A 368 -7.79 -20.95 -3.44
C LYS A 368 -8.41 -19.90 -2.51
N PRO A 369 -8.78 -18.71 -2.99
CA PRO A 369 -9.46 -17.68 -2.19
C PRO A 369 -10.72 -18.17 -1.45
N GLU A 370 -11.41 -19.19 -1.99
CA GLU A 370 -12.64 -19.74 -1.44
C GLU A 370 -12.38 -20.78 -0.33
N ASP A 371 -11.16 -21.34 -0.23
CA ASP A 371 -10.81 -22.33 0.79
C ASP A 371 -10.36 -21.66 2.08
N ARG A 372 -11.34 -21.15 2.83
CA ARG A 372 -11.10 -20.43 4.09
C ARG A 372 -10.24 -21.21 5.10
N ALA A 373 -10.32 -22.55 5.11
CA ALA A 373 -9.53 -23.37 6.03
C ALA A 373 -8.04 -23.32 5.67
N ALA A 374 -7.71 -23.41 4.38
CA ALA A 374 -6.33 -23.26 3.90
C ALA A 374 -5.76 -21.85 4.13
N LEU A 375 -6.61 -20.83 4.24
CA LEU A 375 -6.20 -19.44 4.45
C LEU A 375 -6.01 -19.04 5.93
N ILE A 376 -6.41 -19.88 6.89
CA ILE A 376 -6.26 -19.59 8.33
C ILE A 376 -4.84 -19.16 8.70
N PRO A 377 -3.76 -19.82 8.23
CA PRO A 377 -2.39 -19.42 8.59
C PRO A 377 -2.00 -18.02 8.09
N MET A 378 -2.55 -17.59 6.95
CA MET A 378 -2.36 -16.25 6.38
C MET A 378 -3.15 -15.20 7.15
N MET A 379 -4.43 -15.50 7.43
CA MET A 379 -5.31 -14.59 8.18
C MET A 379 -4.82 -14.38 9.61
N ALA A 380 -4.26 -15.42 10.24
CA ALA A 380 -3.63 -15.33 11.56
C ALA A 380 -2.40 -14.39 11.58
N ARG A 381 -1.81 -14.10 10.42
CA ARG A 381 -0.70 -13.17 10.22
C ARG A 381 -1.16 -11.83 9.63
N GLY A 382 -2.47 -11.62 9.59
CA GLY A 382 -3.14 -10.38 9.23
C GLY A 382 -3.49 -10.22 7.76
N ALA A 383 -3.45 -11.29 6.95
CA ALA A 383 -4.13 -11.25 5.66
C ALA A 383 -5.63 -11.03 5.87
N PHE A 384 -6.22 -10.09 5.14
CA PHE A 384 -7.66 -9.91 5.15
C PHE A 384 -8.37 -11.00 4.37
N GLU A 385 -9.65 -11.23 4.71
CA GLU A 385 -10.46 -12.19 3.98
C GLU A 385 -10.55 -11.82 2.49
N PRO A 386 -10.34 -12.76 1.55
CA PRO A 386 -10.44 -12.49 0.14
C PRO A 386 -11.78 -11.85 -0.23
N ARG A 387 -11.74 -10.72 -0.95
CA ARG A 387 -12.93 -10.05 -1.47
C ARG A 387 -12.79 -9.85 -2.96
N ASN A 388 -13.87 -10.14 -3.68
CA ASN A 388 -13.90 -9.88 -5.11
C ASN A 388 -13.72 -8.38 -5.38
N ALA A 389 -12.90 -8.07 -6.36
CA ALA A 389 -12.72 -6.71 -6.85
C ALA A 389 -13.96 -6.33 -7.66
N LEU A 390 -14.90 -5.65 -7.01
CA LEU A 390 -16.15 -5.23 -7.65
C LEU A 390 -15.91 -4.07 -8.64
N PRO A 391 -16.29 -4.21 -9.92
CA PRO A 391 -16.22 -3.13 -10.89
C PRO A 391 -17.14 -1.96 -10.51
N ARG A 392 -16.88 -0.79 -11.10
CA ARG A 392 -17.66 0.41 -10.82
C ARG A 392 -19.06 0.31 -11.44
N ASN A 393 -20.07 0.71 -10.66
CA ASN A 393 -21.40 1.05 -11.12
C ASN A 393 -21.39 2.51 -11.62
N PHE A 394 -21.47 2.69 -12.94
CA PHE A 394 -21.41 4.01 -13.56
C PHE A 394 -22.68 4.83 -13.36
N ALA A 395 -23.80 4.19 -13.00
CA ALA A 395 -25.06 4.88 -12.69
C ALA A 395 -24.97 5.79 -11.45
N GLU A 396 -24.00 5.53 -10.57
CA GLU A 396 -23.76 6.34 -9.36
C GLU A 396 -22.94 7.62 -9.64
N GLY A 397 -22.47 7.85 -10.87
CA GLY A 397 -21.76 9.08 -11.25
C GLY A 397 -20.39 9.31 -10.58
N THR A 398 -19.98 8.44 -9.66
CA THR A 398 -18.75 8.57 -8.87
C THR A 398 -17.62 7.71 -9.44
N PHE A 399 -16.50 8.34 -9.77
CA PHE A 399 -15.29 7.70 -10.26
C PHE A 399 -14.14 7.86 -9.26
N ARG A 400 -13.54 6.72 -8.85
CA ARG A 400 -12.50 6.71 -7.81
C ARG A 400 -11.16 7.30 -8.25
N GLY A 401 -10.81 7.11 -9.52
CA GLY A 401 -9.52 7.49 -10.07
C GLY A 401 -9.50 8.82 -10.80
N GLY A 402 -10.45 9.71 -10.48
CA GLY A 402 -10.67 10.96 -11.20
C GLY A 402 -11.95 10.96 -12.04
N ALA A 403 -12.57 12.13 -12.14
CA ALA A 403 -13.86 12.31 -12.82
C ALA A 403 -13.77 13.20 -14.06
N SER A 404 -12.62 13.78 -14.41
CA SER A 404 -12.46 14.46 -15.71
C SER A 404 -12.34 13.44 -16.84
N SER A 405 -12.65 13.85 -18.07
CA SER A 405 -12.52 12.95 -19.22
C SER A 405 -11.06 12.51 -19.46
N GLU A 406 -10.07 13.36 -19.19
CA GLU A 406 -8.65 12.96 -19.23
C GLU A 406 -8.31 11.85 -18.23
N GLU A 407 -8.84 11.94 -17.01
CA GLU A 407 -8.58 10.92 -16.00
C GLU A 407 -9.22 9.59 -16.39
N LEU A 408 -10.48 9.63 -16.87
CA LEU A 408 -11.14 8.44 -17.41
C LEU A 408 -10.38 7.86 -18.60
N PHE A 409 -9.85 8.71 -19.49
CA PHE A 409 -9.02 8.29 -20.60
C PHE A 409 -7.79 7.53 -20.11
N ARG A 410 -7.07 8.04 -19.10
CA ARG A 410 -5.92 7.34 -18.49
C ARG A 410 -6.34 6.01 -17.86
N ARG A 411 -7.47 5.94 -17.16
CA ARG A 411 -7.96 4.67 -16.56
C ARG A 411 -8.31 3.63 -17.61
N ILE A 412 -8.88 4.04 -18.75
CA ILE A 412 -9.25 3.12 -19.83
C ILE A 412 -7.98 2.65 -20.56
N THR A 413 -7.08 3.56 -20.91
CA THR A 413 -5.88 3.24 -21.70
C THR A 413 -4.81 2.50 -20.92
N GLN A 414 -4.68 2.73 -19.61
CA GLN A 414 -3.65 2.09 -18.78
C GLN A 414 -4.19 0.98 -17.88
N GLY A 415 -5.51 0.90 -17.72
CA GLY A 415 -6.11 0.09 -16.67
C GLY A 415 -5.91 0.70 -15.29
N ILE A 416 -6.09 -0.12 -14.25
CA ILE A 416 -5.92 0.28 -12.86
C ILE A 416 -5.03 -0.74 -12.16
N ASP A 417 -3.82 -0.30 -11.80
CA ASP A 417 -2.83 -1.15 -11.16
C ASP A 417 -3.31 -1.77 -9.85
N GLY A 418 -2.90 -3.01 -9.62
CA GLY A 418 -3.36 -3.80 -8.49
C GLY A 418 -4.82 -4.25 -8.58
N THR A 419 -5.52 -4.07 -9.71
CA THR A 419 -6.89 -4.58 -9.94
C THR A 419 -6.97 -5.47 -11.18
N PRO A 420 -8.06 -6.23 -11.34
CA PRO A 420 -8.37 -6.91 -12.60
C PRO A 420 -8.62 -6.01 -13.81
N MET A 421 -8.76 -4.69 -13.67
CA MET A 421 -9.07 -3.79 -14.78
C MET A 421 -7.82 -3.55 -15.63
N PRO A 422 -7.72 -4.14 -16.84
CA PRO A 422 -6.53 -4.03 -17.66
C PRO A 422 -6.55 -2.74 -18.49
N ALA A 423 -5.40 -2.43 -19.09
CA ALA A 423 -5.34 -1.51 -20.22
C ALA A 423 -6.17 -2.07 -21.39
N VAL A 424 -6.89 -1.19 -22.10
CA VAL A 424 -7.50 -1.60 -23.36
C VAL A 424 -6.44 -1.92 -24.41
N THR A 425 -6.75 -2.86 -25.31
CA THR A 425 -5.89 -3.20 -26.45
C THR A 425 -6.49 -2.59 -27.70
N PHE A 426 -5.72 -1.73 -28.38
CA PHE A 426 -6.12 -1.13 -29.64
C PHE A 426 -5.99 -2.13 -30.80
N VAL A 427 -6.86 -1.97 -31.80
CA VAL A 427 -6.90 -2.79 -33.01
C VAL A 427 -7.06 -1.86 -34.20
N ASP A 428 -6.04 -1.79 -35.05
CA ASP A 428 -5.98 -0.90 -36.19
C ASP A 428 -7.25 -0.97 -37.06
N GLY A 429 -7.90 0.18 -37.27
CA GLY A 429 -9.12 0.33 -38.05
C GLY A 429 -10.40 -0.17 -37.38
N GLU A 430 -10.34 -0.79 -36.20
CA GLU A 430 -11.50 -1.33 -35.49
C GLU A 430 -11.72 -0.68 -34.11
N PHE A 431 -10.64 -0.39 -33.37
CA PHE A 431 -10.66 0.30 -32.09
C PHE A 431 -9.36 1.07 -31.90
N GLU A 432 -9.42 2.38 -32.15
CA GLU A 432 -8.27 3.29 -32.09
C GLU A 432 -8.24 4.08 -30.77
N GLN A 433 -7.14 4.77 -30.52
CA GLN A 433 -7.02 5.60 -29.31
C GLN A 433 -8.10 6.71 -29.23
N GLU A 434 -8.45 7.32 -30.36
CA GLU A 434 -9.50 8.35 -30.43
C GLU A 434 -10.89 7.82 -30.04
N ASP A 435 -11.14 6.52 -30.21
CA ASP A 435 -12.41 5.90 -29.85
C ASP A 435 -12.67 5.87 -28.33
N VAL A 436 -11.63 6.05 -27.51
CA VAL A 436 -11.76 6.14 -26.05
C VAL A 436 -12.65 7.32 -25.66
N TRP A 437 -12.62 8.43 -26.40
CA TRP A 437 -13.52 9.58 -26.17
C TRP A 437 -14.99 9.21 -26.38
N ASN A 438 -15.27 8.37 -27.38
CA ASN A 438 -16.63 7.84 -27.61
C ASN A 438 -17.08 6.94 -26.45
N LEU A 439 -16.19 6.09 -25.94
CA LEU A 439 -16.44 5.28 -24.74
C LEU A 439 -16.77 6.14 -23.52
N ILE A 440 -16.01 7.23 -23.29
CA ILE A 440 -16.25 8.17 -22.18
C ILE A 440 -17.64 8.79 -22.30
N ASN A 441 -18.00 9.31 -23.48
CA ASN A 441 -19.34 9.85 -23.72
C ASN A 441 -20.43 8.84 -23.39
N PHE A 442 -20.30 7.58 -23.85
CA PHE A 442 -21.24 6.52 -23.49
C PHE A 442 -21.31 6.29 -21.98
N ILE A 443 -20.18 6.16 -21.29
CA ILE A 443 -20.13 5.96 -19.83
C ILE A 443 -20.86 7.08 -19.09
N ARG A 444 -20.72 8.33 -19.53
CA ARG A 444 -21.44 9.48 -18.93
C ARG A 444 -22.95 9.36 -19.09
N THR A 445 -23.43 8.79 -20.20
CA THR A 445 -24.88 8.58 -20.40
C THR A 445 -25.49 7.55 -19.46
N LEU A 446 -24.66 6.71 -18.81
CA LEU A 446 -25.13 5.71 -17.85
C LEU A 446 -25.47 6.31 -16.48
N GLN A 447 -25.05 7.55 -16.21
CA GLN A 447 -25.34 8.26 -14.96
C GLN A 447 -26.83 8.57 -14.82
N THR A 448 -27.34 8.56 -13.58
CA THR A 448 -28.74 8.94 -13.30
C THR A 448 -28.86 10.43 -12.96
N PRO A 449 -30.04 11.06 -13.16
CA PRO A 449 -30.29 12.42 -12.70
C PRO A 449 -29.99 12.64 -11.21
N GLU A 450 -30.25 11.61 -10.39
CA GLU A 450 -30.00 11.62 -8.95
C GLU A 450 -28.50 11.66 -8.62
N SER A 451 -27.68 10.93 -9.40
CA SER A 451 -26.23 10.93 -9.23
C SER A 451 -25.57 12.25 -9.61
N ALA A 452 -26.20 13.05 -10.47
CA ALA A 452 -25.69 14.35 -10.90
C ALA A 452 -25.95 15.49 -9.91
N ALA A 453 -26.81 15.26 -8.91
CA ALA A 453 -27.19 16.23 -7.89
C ALA A 453 -26.42 16.08 -6.57
N MET A 454 -25.57 15.04 -6.46
CA MET A 454 -24.68 14.76 -5.33
C MET A 454 -23.26 15.24 -5.65
#